data_AF-A0A838YSZ9-F1
#
_entry.id   AF-A0A838YSZ9-F1
#
_cell.length_a   1.000
_cell.length_b   1.000
_cell.length_c   1.000
_cell.angle_alpha   90.00
_cell.angle_beta   90.00
_cell.angle_gamma   90.00
#
_symmetry.space_group_name_H-M   'P 1'
#
loop_
_entity.id
_entity.type
_entity.pdbx_description
1 polymer ?
#
loop_
_entity_poly.entity_id
_entity_poly.type
_entity_poly.pdbx_seq_one_letter_code
_entity_poly.pdbx_strand_id
1 'polypeptide(L)'
;MAVLTEKTLEDILSYLEKSISNLAKEAFENLEFEVKSQAEGFLQNQFEIRLENLLVAKGSSIHHLESGMKNKIIQRKQKILDQISKQYKN
;
A
#
# COMPACT_ATOMS: atom_id res chain seq x y z
N MET A 1 -9.57 -15.02 17.41
CA MET A 1 -8.82 -13.87 16.86
C MET A 1 -7.38 -14.32 16.67
N ALA A 2 -6.86 -14.33 15.44
CA ALA A 2 -5.46 -14.66 15.21
C ALA A 2 -4.61 -13.41 15.45
N VAL A 3 -3.60 -13.51 16.33
CA VAL A 3 -2.64 -12.43 16.52
C VAL A 3 -1.77 -12.36 15.26
N LEU A 4 -1.85 -11.23 14.54
CA LEU A 4 -1.00 -11.01 13.38
C LEU A 4 0.45 -10.96 13.86
N THR A 5 1.34 -11.74 13.23
CA THR A 5 2.77 -11.71 13.56
C THR A 5 3.49 -10.66 12.73
N GLU A 6 4.63 -10.17 13.23
CA GLU A 6 5.52 -9.28 12.47
C GLU A 6 5.93 -9.88 11.12
N LYS A 7 6.15 -11.20 11.05
CA LYS A 7 6.47 -11.89 9.80
C LYS A 7 5.29 -11.84 8.82
N THR A 8 4.08 -12.15 9.29
CA THR A 8 2.87 -12.07 8.46
C THR A 8 2.65 -10.64 7.94
N LEU A 9 2.90 -9.62 8.78
CA LEU A 9 2.81 -8.23 8.35
C LEU A 9 3.83 -7.91 7.25
N GLU A 10 5.07 -8.35 7.42
CA GLU A 10 6.14 -8.12 6.44
C GLU A 10 5.83 -8.78 5.08
N ASP A 11 5.26 -9.98 5.09
CA ASP A 11 4.80 -10.68 3.89
C ASP A 11 3.67 -9.91 3.20
N ILE A 12 2.69 -9.41 3.97
CA ILE A 12 1.59 -8.56 3.47
C ILE A 12 2.15 -7.29 2.83
N LEU A 13 3.07 -6.60 3.52
CA LEU A 13 3.67 -5.36 3.05
C LEU A 13 4.50 -5.56 1.77
N SER A 14 5.23 -6.66 1.69
CA SER A 14 6.01 -7.04 0.50
C SER A 14 5.11 -7.36 -0.71
N TYR A 15 3.97 -8.00 -0.46
CA TYR A 15 2.96 -8.22 -1.48
C TYR A 15 2.32 -6.89 -1.94
N LEU A 16 1.95 -6.02 -1.00
CA LEU A 16 1.37 -4.71 -1.30
C LEU A 16 2.30 -3.84 -2.14
N GLU A 17 3.60 -3.83 -1.82
CA GLU A 17 4.62 -3.11 -2.60
C GLU A 17 4.61 -3.52 -4.07
N LYS A 18 4.62 -4.83 -4.36
CA LYS A 18 4.52 -5.35 -5.73
C LYS A 18 3.17 -5.00 -6.36
N SER A 19 2.08 -5.19 -5.64
CA SER A 19 0.73 -4.93 -6.14
C SER A 19 0.51 -3.47 -6.51
N ILE A 20 0.99 -2.53 -5.69
CA ILE A 20 0.83 -1.10 -5.92
C ILE A 20 1.80 -0.61 -6.99
N SER A 21 3.00 -1.17 -7.08
CA SER A 21 3.93 -0.84 -8.17
C SER A 21 3.39 -1.26 -9.54
N ASN A 22 2.81 -2.46 -9.64
CA ASN A 22 2.16 -2.91 -10.87
C ASN A 22 0.95 -2.04 -11.23
N LEU A 23 0.12 -1.71 -10.24
CA LEU A 23 -1.02 -0.82 -10.44
C LEU A 23 -0.56 0.56 -10.91
N ALA A 24 0.50 1.12 -10.32
CA ALA A 24 1.05 2.39 -10.76
C ALA A 24 1.50 2.33 -12.21
N LYS A 25 2.21 1.27 -12.62
CA LYS A 25 2.59 1.07 -14.02
C LYS A 25 1.38 1.08 -14.94
N GLU A 26 0.37 0.27 -14.65
CA GLU A 26 -0.85 0.21 -15.45
C GLU A 26 -1.60 1.55 -15.47
N ALA A 27 -1.61 2.25 -14.33
CA ALA A 27 -2.27 3.52 -14.16
C ALA A 27 -1.58 4.64 -14.94
N PHE A 28 -0.25 4.74 -14.90
CA PHE A 28 0.50 5.74 -15.67
C PHE A 28 0.58 5.40 -17.17
N GLU A 29 0.47 4.13 -17.55
CA GLU A 29 0.45 3.70 -18.97
C GLU A 29 -0.94 3.83 -19.62
N ASN A 30 -2.03 3.61 -18.88
CA ASN A 30 -3.37 3.46 -19.45
C ASN A 30 -4.42 4.42 -18.90
N LEU A 31 -4.23 5.00 -17.71
CA LEU A 31 -5.17 5.97 -17.16
C LEU A 31 -4.70 7.38 -17.50
N GLU A 32 -5.55 8.12 -18.20
CA GLU A 32 -5.36 9.54 -18.47
C GLU A 32 -5.61 10.36 -17.21
N PHE A 33 -4.68 10.34 -16.25
CA PHE A 33 -4.74 11.27 -15.14
C PHE A 33 -4.42 12.68 -15.66
N GLU A 34 -5.39 13.58 -15.53
CA GLU A 34 -5.23 14.99 -15.89
C GLU A 34 -4.19 15.69 -15.01
N VAL A 35 -4.05 15.23 -13.76
CA VAL A 35 -3.13 15.80 -12.78
C VAL A 35 -2.45 14.71 -11.96
N LYS A 36 -1.14 14.85 -11.72
CA LYS A 36 -0.35 13.90 -10.92
C LYS A 36 -0.92 13.63 -9.52
N SER A 37 -1.51 14.63 -8.86
CA SER A 37 -2.14 14.47 -7.55
C SER A 37 -3.32 13.49 -7.57
N GLN A 38 -4.00 13.33 -8.71
CA GLN A 38 -5.06 12.33 -8.88
C GLN A 38 -4.46 10.91 -8.88
N ALA A 39 -3.34 10.69 -9.57
CA ALA A 39 -2.64 9.41 -9.57
C ALA A 39 -2.10 9.06 -8.17
N GLU A 40 -1.49 10.03 -7.47
CA GLU A 40 -1.00 9.80 -6.10
C GLU A 40 -2.13 9.50 -5.11
N GLY A 41 -3.24 10.25 -5.17
CA GLY A 41 -4.42 10.00 -4.34
C GLY A 41 -5.08 8.65 -4.65
N PHE A 42 -5.15 8.28 -5.93
CA PHE A 42 -5.62 6.97 -6.36
C PHE A 42 -4.77 5.85 -5.76
N LEU A 43 -3.44 5.92 -5.88
CA LEU A 43 -2.54 4.90 -5.35
C LEU A 43 -2.57 4.82 -3.82
N GLN A 44 -2.72 5.96 -3.12
CA GLN A 44 -2.91 5.99 -1.67
C GLN A 44 -4.18 5.24 -1.24
N ASN A 45 -5.30 5.54 -1.88
CA ASN A 45 -6.57 4.87 -1.59
C ASN A 45 -6.49 3.36 -1.90
N GLN A 46 -5.85 3.00 -3.02
CA GLN A 46 -5.68 1.61 -3.42
C GLN A 46 -4.77 0.83 -2.45
N PHE A 47 -3.74 1.47 -1.90
CA PHE A 47 -2.93 0.87 -0.84
C PHE A 47 -3.78 0.53 0.38
N GLU A 48 -4.60 1.47 0.85
CA GLU A 48 -5.41 1.33 2.06
C GLU A 48 -6.48 0.23 1.91
N ILE A 49 -7.22 0.24 0.80
CA ILE A 49 -8.23 -0.79 0.51
C ILE A 49 -7.60 -2.18 0.45
N ARG A 50 -6.46 -2.33 -0.24
CA ARG A 50 -5.80 -3.64 -0.38
C ARG A 50 -5.23 -4.12 0.94
N LEU A 51 -4.65 -3.23 1.75
CA LEU A 51 -4.15 -3.57 3.07
C LEU A 51 -5.27 -4.09 3.97
N GLU A 52 -6.40 -3.37 4.05
CA GLU A 52 -7.52 -3.79 4.88
C GLU A 52 -8.04 -5.16 4.44
N ASN A 53 -8.22 -5.39 3.13
CA ASN A 53 -8.64 -6.69 2.61
C ASN A 53 -7.67 -7.83 3.00
N LEU A 54 -6.36 -7.59 2.93
CA LEU A 54 -5.36 -8.57 3.32
C LEU A 54 -5.37 -8.86 4.83
N LEU A 55 -5.57 -7.83 5.66
CA LEU A 55 -5.68 -7.99 7.11
C LEU A 55 -6.96 -8.74 7.48
N VAL A 56 -8.10 -8.41 6.87
CA VAL A 56 -9.37 -9.10 7.07
C VAL A 56 -9.26 -10.58 6.68
N ALA A 57 -8.58 -10.90 5.57
CA ALA A 57 -8.31 -12.27 5.16
C ALA A 57 -7.43 -13.06 6.16
N LYS A 58 -6.70 -12.36 7.05
CA LYS A 58 -5.96 -12.94 8.18
C LYS A 58 -6.74 -12.89 9.50
N GLY A 59 -8.00 -12.47 9.50
CA GLY A 59 -8.82 -12.32 10.71
C GLY A 59 -8.36 -11.16 11.59
N SER A 60 -7.78 -10.12 10.99
CA SER A 60 -7.27 -8.91 11.64
C SER A 60 -7.83 -7.65 10.97
N SER A 61 -7.49 -6.47 11.51
CA SER A 61 -7.78 -5.16 10.90
C SER A 61 -6.71 -4.17 11.36
N ILE A 62 -6.59 -3.00 10.71
CA ILE A 62 -5.62 -1.97 11.13
C ILE A 62 -5.82 -1.60 12.60
N HIS A 63 -7.06 -1.52 13.08
CA HIS A 63 -7.36 -1.14 14.46
C HIS A 63 -6.80 -2.13 15.49
N HIS A 64 -6.74 -3.42 15.14
CA HIS A 64 -6.22 -4.49 15.99
C HIS A 64 -4.69 -4.56 16.05
N LEU A 65 -3.98 -3.82 15.20
CA LEU A 65 -2.52 -3.85 15.17
C LEU A 65 -1.90 -3.05 16.30
N GLU A 66 -0.75 -3.53 16.79
CA GLU A 66 0.08 -2.78 17.72
C GLU A 66 0.64 -1.50 17.09
N SER A 67 1.01 -0.52 17.92
CA SER A 67 1.54 0.77 17.46
C SER A 67 2.78 0.62 16.58
N GLY A 68 3.69 -0.32 16.92
CA GLY A 68 4.87 -0.61 16.11
C GLY A 68 4.54 -1.07 14.69
N MET A 69 3.56 -1.98 14.56
CA MET A 69 3.06 -2.48 13.27
C MET A 69 2.39 -1.37 12.45
N LYS A 70 1.56 -0.53 13.10
CA LYS A 70 0.93 0.64 12.47
C LYS A 70 1.98 1.60 11.91
N ASN A 71 3.02 1.90 12.69
CA ASN A 71 4.11 2.76 12.25
C ASN A 71 4.88 2.15 11.06
N LYS A 72 5.14 0.84 11.08
CA LYS A 72 5.78 0.14 9.95
C LYS A 72 4.94 0.23 8.67
N ILE A 73 3.62 0.08 8.77
CA ILE A 73 2.70 0.27 7.65
C ILE A 73 2.81 1.68 7.08
N ILE A 74 2.76 2.71 7.93
CA ILE A 74 2.87 4.12 7.53
C ILE A 74 4.19 4.37 6.78
N GLN A 75 5.31 3.92 7.35
CA GLN A 75 6.63 4.06 6.74
C GLN A 75 6.73 3.34 5.39
N ARG A 76 6.19 2.11 5.30
CA ARG A 76 6.21 1.35 4.06
C ARG A 76 5.33 2.00 2.99
N LYS A 77 4.13 2.48 3.35
CA LYS A 77 3.25 3.23 2.44
C LYS A 77 3.98 4.43 1.84
N GLN A 78 4.60 5.25 2.69
CA GLN A 78 5.35 6.43 2.25
C GLN A 78 6.48 6.05 1.29
N LYS A 79 7.29 5.05 1.65
CA LYS A 79 8.41 4.59 0.82
C LYS A 79 7.96 4.14 -0.57
N ILE A 80 6.89 3.34 -0.67
CA ILE A 80 6.37 2.83 -1.94
C ILE A 80 5.92 4.00 -2.82
N LEU A 81 5.11 4.90 -2.27
CA LEU A 81 4.59 6.05 -3.02
C LEU A 81 5.68 7.01 -3.44
N ASP A 82 6.69 7.24 -2.60
CA ASP A 82 7.85 8.05 -2.95
C ASP A 82 8.67 7.43 -4.08
N GLN A 83 8.85 6.10 -4.07
CA GLN A 83 9.54 5.38 -5.15
C GLN A 83 8.78 5.50 -6.48
N ILE A 84 7.47 5.29 -6.46
CA ILE A 84 6.61 5.44 -7.64
C ILE A 84 6.65 6.89 -8.12
N SER A 85 6.45 7.87 -7.24
CA SER A 85 6.47 9.29 -7.59
C SER A 85 7.81 9.70 -8.20
N LYS A 86 8.94 9.10 -7.79
CA LYS A 86 10.26 9.30 -8.42
C LYS A 86 10.39 8.64 -9.78
N GLN A 87 9.83 7.44 -9.97
CA GLN A 87 9.88 6.71 -11.25
C GLN A 87 9.09 7.41 -12.35
N TYR A 88 7.96 8.02 -12.01
CA TYR A 88 7.08 8.71 -12.96
C TYR A 88 7.21 10.24 -12.86
N LYS A 89 8.29 10.75 -12.26
CA LYS A 89 8.72 12.15 -12.40
C LYS A 89 9.47 12.28 -13.72
N ASN A 90 8.79 12.75 -14.75
CA ASN A 90 9.42 13.57 -15.78
C ASN A 90 9.50 15.00 -15.23
#